data_AF-A0A7V4GXD2-F1
#
_entry.id   AF-A0A7V4GXD2-F1
#
_cell.length_a   1.000
_cell.length_b   1.000
_cell.length_c   1.000
_cell.angle_alpha   90.00
_cell.angle_beta   90.00
_cell.angle_gamma   90.00
#
_symmetry.space_group_name_H-M   'P 1'
#
loop_
_entity.id
_entity.type
_entity.pdbx_description
1 polymer ?
#
loop_
_entity_poly.entity_id
_entity_poly.type
_entity_poly.pdbx_seq_one_letter_code
_entity_poly.pdbx_strand_id
1 'polypeptide(L)'
;MTVRKPTQAEIEMAAEWDTWEKEPSEFSWYYDQKETCYILEGKARVIAPDGSHIEFGAGDWVVFEQGLKCTWKITERIRKHYMFG
;
A
#
# COMPACT_ATOMS: atom_id res chain seq x y z
N MET A 1 -1.11 4.45 -9.39
CA MET A 1 -0.94 3.40 -8.36
C MET A 1 -0.39 2.17 -9.05
N THR A 2 0.61 1.52 -8.47
CA THR A 2 1.34 0.44 -9.15
C THR A 2 1.62 -0.69 -8.17
N VAL A 3 1.50 -1.94 -8.63
CA VAL A 3 1.80 -3.14 -7.84
C VAL A 3 2.80 -3.98 -8.61
N ARG A 4 3.87 -4.42 -7.93
CA ARG A 4 4.87 -5.35 -8.48
C ARG A 4 5.50 -6.19 -7.39
N LYS A 5 6.31 -7.17 -7.78
CA LYS A 5 7.20 -7.84 -6.82
C LYS A 5 8.48 -7.03 -6.62
N PRO A 6 8.92 -6.81 -5.37
CA PRO A 6 10.19 -6.17 -5.10
C PRO A 6 11.37 -7.11 -5.35
N THR A 7 12.56 -6.52 -5.46
CA THR A 7 13.83 -7.23 -5.39
C THR A 7 14.22 -7.51 -3.93
N GLN A 8 15.15 -8.43 -3.71
CA GLN A 8 15.66 -8.72 -2.36
C GLN A 8 16.23 -7.48 -1.65
N ALA A 9 16.97 -6.64 -2.37
CA ALA A 9 17.53 -5.40 -1.82
C ALA A 9 16.45 -4.40 -1.39
N GLU A 10 15.33 -4.34 -2.13
CA GLU A 10 14.20 -3.47 -1.76
C GLU A 10 13.47 -3.98 -0.51
N ILE A 11 13.36 -5.30 -0.33
CA ILE A 11 12.80 -5.91 0.88
C ILE A 11 13.69 -5.57 2.09
N GLU A 12 15.02 -5.71 1.95
CA GLU A 12 15.98 -5.37 3.00
C GLU A 12 15.94 -3.88 3.35
N MET A 13 15.86 -3.00 2.35
CA MET A 13 15.68 -1.57 2.55
C MET A 13 14.38 -1.24 3.28
N ALA A 14 13.28 -1.91 2.91
CA ALA A 14 11.97 -1.66 3.52
C ALA A 14 11.87 -2.14 4.97
N ALA A 15 12.72 -3.08 5.41
CA ALA A 15 12.73 -3.56 6.78
C ALA A 15 13.07 -2.46 7.81
N GLU A 16 13.78 -1.41 7.40
CA GLU A 16 14.14 -0.25 8.23
C GLU A 16 13.04 0.84 8.24
N TRP A 17 11.96 0.67 7.47
CA TRP A 17 10.89 1.66 7.37
C TRP A 17 9.86 1.51 8.49
N ASP A 18 9.12 2.59 8.74
CA ASP A 18 8.00 2.57 9.67
C ASP A 18 6.95 1.52 9.28
N THR A 19 6.36 0.89 10.30
CA THR A 19 5.34 -0.12 10.12
C THR A 19 3.96 0.49 10.36
N TRP A 20 3.03 0.17 9.47
CA TRP A 20 1.62 0.48 9.62
C TRP A 20 0.78 -0.79 9.60
N GLU A 21 -0.25 -0.83 10.45
CA GLU A 21 -1.18 -1.95 10.51
C GLU A 21 -2.63 -1.48 10.67
N LYS A 22 -3.55 -2.26 10.11
CA LYS A 22 -4.98 -1.94 10.18
C LYS A 22 -5.86 -3.16 10.00
N GLU A 23 -6.91 -3.23 10.80
CA GLU A 23 -7.98 -4.23 10.71
C GLU A 23 -8.83 -4.09 9.45
N PRO A 24 -9.55 -5.16 9.03
CA PRO A 24 -10.53 -5.10 7.94
C PRO A 24 -11.47 -3.91 8.10
N SER A 25 -11.40 -3.00 7.14
CA SER A 25 -12.14 -1.74 7.17
C SER A 25 -12.12 -1.09 5.79
N GLU A 26 -13.08 -0.19 5.55
CA GLU A 26 -13.19 0.59 4.33
C GLU A 26 -13.15 2.08 4.69
N PHE A 27 -12.24 2.84 4.06
CA PHE A 27 -12.08 4.27 4.34
C PHE A 27 -11.49 5.02 3.14
N SER A 28 -11.83 6.30 3.02
CA SER A 28 -11.24 7.19 2.04
C SER A 28 -9.88 7.72 2.51
N TRP A 29 -8.94 7.84 1.58
CA TRP A 29 -7.60 8.35 1.83
C TRP A 29 -7.15 9.31 0.73
N TYR A 30 -6.23 10.20 1.09
CA TYR A 30 -5.58 11.12 0.16
C TYR A 30 -4.07 11.08 0.40
N TYR A 31 -3.33 10.80 -0.66
CA TYR A 31 -1.87 10.85 -0.66
C TYR A 31 -1.42 12.26 -1.04
N ASP A 32 -0.98 13.03 -0.05
CA ASP A 32 -0.41 14.36 -0.22
C ASP A 32 1.07 14.33 -0.66
N GLN A 33 1.72 13.18 -0.51
CA GLN A 33 3.07 12.84 -0.98
C GLN A 33 3.06 11.44 -1.61
N LYS A 34 4.11 11.09 -2.36
CA LYS A 34 4.22 9.73 -2.88
C LYS A 34 4.54 8.79 -1.71
N GLU A 35 3.80 7.69 -1.64
CA GLU A 35 3.97 6.67 -0.61
C GLU A 35 4.39 5.36 -1.28
N THR A 36 5.47 4.79 -0.80
CA THR A 36 5.93 3.45 -1.20
C THR A 36 5.71 2.49 -0.05
N CYS A 37 5.12 1.34 -0.36
CA CYS A 37 4.76 0.32 0.62
C CYS A 37 5.34 -1.04 0.23
N TYR A 38 5.83 -1.77 1.23
CA TYR A 38 6.05 -3.20 1.14
C TYR A 38 5.06 -3.91 2.06
N ILE A 39 4.22 -4.79 1.50
CA ILE A 39 3.16 -5.45 2.25
C ILE A 39 3.72 -6.71 2.90
N LEU A 40 3.67 -6.76 4.23
CA LEU A 40 4.12 -7.89 5.03
C LEU A 40 3.04 -8.97 5.15
N GLU A 41 1.79 -8.54 5.34
CA GLU A 41 0.67 -9.42 5.63
C GLU A 41 -0.64 -8.80 5.14
N GLY A 42 -1.63 -9.65 4.85
CA GLY A 42 -3.01 -9.25 4.59
C GLY A 42 -3.32 -9.04 3.12
N LYS A 43 -4.50 -8.48 2.88
CA LYS A 43 -5.02 -8.16 1.55
C LYS A 43 -5.84 -6.87 1.58
N ALA A 44 -5.59 -6.02 0.62
CA ALA A 44 -6.36 -4.81 0.40
C ALA A 44 -6.59 -4.54 -1.08
N ARG A 45 -7.68 -3.83 -1.33
CA ARG A 45 -8.03 -3.24 -2.62
C ARG A 45 -8.06 -1.74 -2.46
N VAL A 46 -7.43 -1.02 -3.39
CA VAL A 46 -7.47 0.44 -3.44
C VAL A 46 -8.16 0.86 -4.73
N ILE A 47 -9.17 1.71 -4.62
CA ILE A 47 -10.03 2.14 -5.73
C ILE A 47 -9.85 3.66 -5.92
N ALA A 48 -9.49 4.09 -7.12
CA ALA A 48 -9.43 5.49 -7.51
C ALA A 48 -10.81 6.04 -7.96
N PRO A 49 -10.97 7.37 -8.03
CA PRO A 49 -12.26 7.99 -8.35
C PRO A 49 -12.69 7.74 -9.80
N ASP A 50 -11.75 7.40 -10.67
CA ASP A 50 -12.01 6.99 -12.06
C ASP A 50 -12.52 5.54 -12.19
N GLY A 51 -12.66 4.83 -11.06
CA GLY A 51 -13.09 3.43 -11.00
C GLY A 51 -11.96 2.41 -11.19
N SER A 52 -10.75 2.86 -11.54
CA SER A 52 -9.58 1.99 -11.58
C SER A 52 -9.25 1.50 -10.17
N HIS A 53 -8.72 0.28 -10.07
CA HIS A 53 -8.36 -0.29 -8.77
C HIS A 53 -7.16 -1.22 -8.89
N ILE A 54 -6.46 -1.37 -7.78
CA ILE A 54 -5.43 -2.38 -7.59
C ILE A 54 -5.80 -3.26 -6.41
N GLU A 55 -5.37 -4.50 -6.47
CA GLU A 55 -5.44 -5.46 -5.38
C GLU A 55 -4.02 -5.94 -5.10
N PHE A 56 -3.69 -6.05 -3.81
CA PHE A 56 -2.36 -6.45 -3.37
C PHE A 56 -2.44 -7.14 -2.01
N GLY A 57 -1.41 -7.93 -1.72
CA GLY A 57 -1.26 -8.62 -0.45
C GLY A 57 0.19 -8.88 -0.09
N ALA A 58 0.42 -9.79 0.84
CA ALA A 58 1.76 -10.11 1.34
C ALA A 58 2.80 -10.34 0.22
N GLY A 59 3.94 -9.69 0.35
CA GLY A 59 5.06 -9.74 -0.60
C GLY A 59 4.93 -8.79 -1.79
N ASP A 60 3.90 -7.95 -1.86
CA ASP A 60 3.77 -6.94 -2.92
C ASP A 60 4.46 -5.62 -2.56
N TRP A 61 5.00 -4.98 -3.60
CA TRP A 61 5.51 -3.62 -3.57
C TRP A 61 4.49 -2.69 -4.23
N VAL A 62 4.00 -1.72 -3.46
CA VAL A 62 2.92 -0.84 -3.89
C VAL A 62 3.41 0.60 -3.86
N VAL A 63 3.13 1.35 -4.92
CA VAL A 63 3.46 2.78 -5.01
C VAL A 63 2.19 3.57 -5.27
N PHE A 64 1.95 4.55 -4.40
CA PHE A 64 0.88 5.55 -4.52
C PHE A 64 1.51 6.89 -4.88
N GLU A 65 1.04 7.52 -5.96
CA GLU A 65 1.57 8.79 -6.42
C GLU A 65 0.96 9.96 -5.62
N GLN A 66 1.72 11.06 -5.52
CA GLN A 66 1.24 12.29 -4.93
C GLN A 66 -0.03 12.79 -5.63
N GLY A 67 -0.98 13.29 -4.84
CA GLY A 67 -2.26 13.82 -5.32
C GLY A 67 -3.33 12.75 -5.53
N LEU A 68 -3.04 11.48 -5.26
CA LEU A 68 -4.01 10.40 -5.40
C LEU A 68 -5.06 10.44 -4.28
N LYS A 69 -6.32 10.64 -4.66
CA LYS A 69 -7.50 10.33 -3.83
C LYS A 69 -7.90 8.89 -4.08
N CYS A 70 -8.19 8.11 -3.05
CA CYS A 70 -8.66 6.74 -3.24
C CYS A 70 -9.50 6.25 -2.05
N THR A 71 -10.15 5.11 -2.23
CA THR A 71 -10.79 4.36 -1.15
C THR A 71 -10.01 3.08 -0.92
N TRP A 72 -9.57 2.89 0.32
CA TRP A 72 -9.00 1.64 0.79
C TRP A 72 -10.10 0.70 1.25
N LYS A 73 -10.04 -0.55 0.80
CA LYS A 73 -10.87 -1.65 1.26
C LYS A 73 -9.98 -2.79 1.71
N ILE A 74 -9.82 -2.91 3.01
CA ILE A 74 -9.00 -3.94 3.66
C ILE A 74 -9.91 -5.13 3.97
N THR A 75 -9.65 -6.28 3.38
CA THR A 75 -10.46 -7.50 3.55
C THR A 75 -9.87 -8.44 4.59
N GLU A 76 -8.55 -8.41 4.75
CA GLU A 76 -7.78 -9.17 5.76
C GLU A 76 -6.85 -8.17 6.45
N ARG A 77 -6.65 -8.30 7.77
CA ARG A 77 -5.77 -7.42 8.56
C ARG A 77 -4.45 -7.21 7.80
N ILE A 78 -4.14 -5.96 7.50
CA ILE A 78 -2.97 -5.61 6.70
C ILE A 78 -1.86 -5.11 7.61
N ARG A 79 -0.63 -5.50 7.28
CA ARG A 79 0.60 -4.96 7.86
C ARG A 79 1.57 -4.62 6.74
N LYS A 80 2.14 -3.41 6.77
CA LYS A 80 3.05 -2.93 5.72
C LYS A 80 4.18 -2.10 6.31
N HIS A 81 5.34 -2.15 5.67
CA HIS A 81 6.35 -1.11 5.77
C HIS A 81 6.01 0.02 4.80
N TYR A 82 6.18 1.28 5.20
CA TYR A 82 5.88 2.42 4.33
C TYR A 82 6.92 3.53 4.47
N MET A 83 7.14 4.26 3.37
CA MET A 83 7.99 5.43 3.32
C MET A 83 7.34 6.50 2.43
N PHE A 84 7.39 7.75 2.91
CA PHE A 84 7.03 8.93 2.12
C PHE A 84 8.25 9.49 1.38
N GLY A 85 8.08 10.00 0.17
CA GLY A 85 9.16 10.63 -0.61
C GLY A 85 8.71 11.26 -1.91
#